data_AF-A0A7C9AVL4-F1
#
_entry.id   AF-A0A7C9AVL4-F1
#
_cell.length_a   1.000
_cell.length_b   1.000
_cell.length_c   1.000
_cell.angle_alpha   90.00
_cell.angle_beta   90.00
_cell.angle_gamma   90.00
#
_symmetry.space_group_name_H-M   'P 1'
#
loop_
_entity.id
_entity.type
_entity.pdbx_description
1 polymer ?
#
loop_
_entity_poly.entity_id
_entity_poly.type
_entity_poly.pdbx_seq_one_letter_code
_entity_poly.pdbx_strand_id
1 'polypeptide(L)'
;MAIVVDSKYSAALCILLASLSVAFSDVVVDSMVVERARGESQSMSGSLQSLCWGSSAVGGIVSAYFSGSLVDAYGVRFVFGVTALLPLMTSAVAVLVQEQPTFGPAWDYNRSAGESSLFKNLKQSSAQLWDAVKQPNVYYPTLFAFLWQATPQSDSAMFYFTTNKLGFTPEFLGRVKLVTSIASLAGVGLYNGFLKGVPLRRIFLATTIAGTVLGMTQVFLVTGLNRQFGISDELFAIGDSLILTVLGQISFMPILVLAARLCPEGVEATLFATLMSISNAGSVLGGLIGAGLTQVFGITKDSFDNLAALIILCNLSSLLPLPLLGLLPSDDSDKQTEN
;
A
#
# COMPACT_ATOMS: atom_id res chain seq x y z
N MET A 1 -18.32 -3.93 14.54
CA MET A 1 -19.08 -2.93 13.75
C MET A 1 -20.54 -3.31 13.54
N ALA A 2 -20.88 -4.57 13.25
CA ALA A 2 -22.27 -4.96 12.95
C ALA A 2 -23.29 -4.80 14.10
N ILE A 3 -22.87 -4.92 15.37
CA ILE A 3 -23.77 -5.04 16.54
C ILE A 3 -23.81 -3.78 17.42
N VAL A 4 -22.68 -3.07 17.56
CA VAL A 4 -22.45 -2.04 18.62
C VAL A 4 -22.38 -0.61 18.05
N VAL A 5 -22.44 -0.45 16.73
CA VAL A 5 -22.24 0.86 16.09
C VAL A 5 -23.58 1.53 15.81
N ASP A 6 -23.97 2.42 16.72
CA ASP A 6 -25.13 3.31 16.57
C ASP A 6 -24.75 4.81 16.49
N SER A 7 -23.46 5.15 16.68
CA SER A 7 -22.98 6.54 16.68
C SER A 7 -21.70 6.70 15.85
N LYS A 8 -21.48 7.91 15.31
CA LYS A 8 -20.26 8.25 14.54
C LYS A 8 -18.97 8.02 15.34
N TYR A 9 -19.01 8.21 16.66
CA TYR A 9 -17.85 8.00 17.53
C TYR A 9 -17.56 6.52 17.78
N SER A 10 -18.60 5.69 17.93
CA SER A 10 -18.40 4.24 18.07
C SER A 10 -17.96 3.61 16.75
N ALA A 11 -18.43 4.12 15.61
CA ALA A 11 -17.91 3.77 14.29
C ALA A 11 -16.41 4.09 14.18
N ALA A 12 -16.03 5.32 14.54
CA ALA A 12 -14.62 5.74 14.50
C ALA A 12 -13.74 4.88 15.43
N LEU A 13 -14.17 4.62 16.66
CA LEU A 13 -13.44 3.75 17.59
C LEU A 13 -13.29 2.32 17.04
N CYS A 14 -14.36 1.74 16.50
CA CYS A 14 -14.28 0.42 15.88
C CYS A 14 -13.35 0.39 14.66
N ILE A 15 -13.33 1.45 13.84
CA ILE A 15 -12.44 1.55 12.69
C ILE A 15 -10.99 1.63 13.17
N LEU A 16 -10.71 2.44 14.19
CA LEU A 16 -9.38 2.53 14.79
C LEU A 16 -8.90 1.18 15.33
N LEU A 17 -9.75 0.47 16.09
CA LEU A 17 -9.42 -0.85 16.61
C LEU A 17 -9.20 -1.89 15.50
N ALA A 18 -10.03 -1.86 14.45
CA ALA A 18 -9.89 -2.75 13.30
C ALA A 18 -8.59 -2.46 12.54
N SER A 19 -8.29 -1.19 12.25
CA SER A 19 -7.04 -0.78 11.60
C SER A 19 -5.81 -1.14 12.42
N LEU A 20 -5.86 -0.99 13.74
CA LEU A 20 -4.78 -1.39 14.63
C LEU A 20 -4.56 -2.91 14.60
N SER A 21 -5.63 -3.69 14.64
CA SER A 21 -5.55 -5.15 14.54
C SER A 21 -4.98 -5.61 13.20
N VAL A 22 -5.41 -5.00 12.09
CA VAL A 22 -4.90 -5.32 10.76
C VAL A 22 -3.42 -4.97 10.68
N ALA A 23 -3.02 -3.78 11.13
CA ALA A 23 -1.62 -3.35 11.11
C ALA A 23 -0.70 -4.30 11.92
N PHE A 24 -1.16 -4.76 13.10
CA PHE A 24 -0.39 -5.71 13.89
C PHE A 24 -0.23 -7.06 13.20
N SER A 25 -1.33 -7.61 12.66
CA SER A 25 -1.30 -8.89 11.92
C SER A 25 -0.44 -8.80 10.65
N ASP A 26 -0.53 -7.69 9.92
CA ASP A 26 0.21 -7.46 8.67
C ASP A 26 1.72 -7.45 8.91
N VAL A 27 2.18 -6.71 9.93
CA VAL A 27 3.60 -6.67 10.31
C VAL A 27 4.12 -8.06 10.72
N VAL A 28 3.33 -8.86 11.44
CA VAL A 28 3.73 -10.22 11.83
C VAL A 28 3.86 -11.13 10.61
N VAL A 29 2.88 -11.12 9.71
CA VAL A 29 2.91 -11.93 8.48
C VAL A 29 4.08 -11.52 7.58
N ASP A 30 4.29 -10.23 7.38
CA ASP A 30 5.42 -9.72 6.58
C ASP A 30 6.76 -10.12 7.20
N SER A 31 6.89 -10.03 8.53
CA SER A 31 8.11 -10.43 9.25
C SER A 31 8.43 -11.91 9.02
N MET A 32 7.43 -12.78 9.14
CA MET A 32 7.59 -14.22 8.88
C MET A 32 8.00 -14.50 7.43
N VAL A 33 7.43 -13.77 6.46
CA VAL A 33 7.75 -13.93 5.05
C VAL A 33 9.18 -13.47 4.77
N VAL A 34 9.60 -12.33 5.33
CA VAL A 34 10.95 -11.79 5.18
C VAL A 34 11.99 -12.75 5.77
N GLU A 35 11.76 -13.27 6.97
CA GLU A 35 12.67 -14.21 7.64
C GLU A 35 12.83 -15.51 6.83
N ARG A 36 11.72 -16.05 6.29
CA ARG A 36 11.73 -17.25 5.44
C ARG A 36 12.37 -17.00 4.07
N ALA A 37 12.29 -15.78 3.56
CA ALA A 37 12.79 -15.42 2.24
C ALA A 37 14.31 -15.24 2.18
N ARG A 38 14.98 -14.96 3.31
CA ARG A 38 16.43 -14.64 3.33
C ARG A 38 17.35 -15.86 3.22
N GLY A 39 16.86 -17.06 3.56
CA GLY A 39 17.59 -18.33 3.39
C GLY A 39 17.52 -18.93 1.98
N GLU A 40 16.79 -18.28 1.08
CA GLU A 40 16.46 -18.78 -0.26
C GLU A 40 16.98 -17.84 -1.36
N SER A 41 17.08 -18.36 -2.59
CA SER A 41 17.55 -17.56 -3.75
C SER A 41 16.74 -16.27 -3.98
N GLN A 42 17.35 -15.22 -4.55
CA GLN A 42 16.69 -13.94 -4.87
C GLN A 42 15.43 -14.09 -5.75
N SER A 43 15.38 -15.14 -6.59
CA SER A 43 14.17 -15.52 -7.32
C SER A 43 13.03 -15.91 -6.38
N MET A 44 13.35 -16.69 -5.35
CA MET A 44 12.41 -17.27 -4.38
C MET A 44 11.91 -16.23 -3.38
N SER A 45 12.78 -15.35 -2.86
CA SER A 45 12.38 -14.25 -1.96
C SER A 45 11.31 -13.35 -2.57
N GLY A 46 11.53 -12.87 -3.80
CA GLY A 46 10.53 -12.10 -4.53
C GLY A 46 9.27 -12.90 -4.86
N SER A 47 9.39 -14.22 -5.08
CA SER A 47 8.22 -15.07 -5.32
C SER A 47 7.35 -15.26 -4.09
N LEU A 48 7.94 -15.41 -2.89
CA LEU A 48 7.19 -15.53 -1.63
C LEU A 48 6.40 -14.25 -1.34
N GLN A 49 7.03 -13.09 -1.50
CA GLN A 49 6.34 -11.82 -1.35
C GLN A 49 5.24 -11.66 -2.41
N SER A 50 5.50 -12.03 -3.67
CA SER A 50 4.48 -12.01 -4.72
C SER A 50 3.32 -12.96 -4.45
N LEU A 51 3.55 -14.10 -3.78
CA LEU A 51 2.50 -15.05 -3.38
C LEU A 51 1.62 -14.49 -2.27
N CYS A 52 2.21 -13.79 -1.29
CA CYS A 52 1.45 -13.09 -0.24
C CYS A 52 0.56 -12.00 -0.84
N TRP A 53 1.13 -11.15 -1.68
CA TRP A 53 0.38 -10.09 -2.38
C TRP A 53 -0.64 -10.66 -3.35
N GLY A 54 -0.32 -11.78 -4.01
CA GLY A 54 -1.24 -12.52 -4.88
C GLY A 54 -2.43 -13.09 -4.11
N SER A 55 -2.19 -13.67 -2.94
CA SER A 55 -3.23 -14.20 -2.05
C SER A 55 -4.13 -13.09 -1.51
N SER A 56 -3.54 -11.95 -1.12
CA SER A 56 -4.28 -10.74 -0.71
C SER A 56 -5.19 -10.24 -1.84
N ALA A 57 -4.68 -10.21 -3.08
CA ALA A 57 -5.48 -9.79 -4.23
C ALA A 57 -6.63 -10.76 -4.55
N VAL A 58 -6.45 -12.07 -4.40
CA VAL A 58 -7.56 -13.05 -4.52
C VAL A 58 -8.65 -12.77 -3.47
N GLY A 59 -8.25 -12.53 -2.22
CA GLY A 59 -9.18 -12.10 -1.16
C GLY A 59 -9.90 -10.80 -1.52
N GLY A 60 -9.16 -9.84 -2.10
CA GLY A 60 -9.70 -8.58 -2.61
C GLY A 60 -10.72 -8.76 -3.73
N ILE A 61 -10.49 -9.67 -4.68
CA ILE A 61 -11.40 -10.02 -5.77
C ILE A 61 -12.70 -10.61 -5.21
N VAL A 62 -12.60 -11.62 -4.34
CA VAL A 62 -13.77 -12.25 -3.72
C VAL A 62 -14.57 -11.23 -2.92
N SER A 63 -13.89 -10.42 -2.11
CA SER A 63 -14.51 -9.35 -1.32
C SER A 63 -15.19 -8.31 -2.21
N ALA A 64 -14.53 -7.81 -3.25
CA ALA A 64 -15.07 -6.78 -4.14
C ALA A 64 -16.29 -7.27 -4.92
N TYR A 65 -16.28 -8.52 -5.40
CA TYR A 65 -17.39 -9.12 -6.14
C TYR A 65 -18.66 -9.24 -5.29
N PHE A 66 -18.52 -9.74 -4.06
CA PHE A 66 -19.67 -9.99 -3.17
C PHE A 66 -20.07 -8.76 -2.36
N SER A 67 -19.13 -7.89 -1.96
CA SER A 67 -19.41 -6.77 -1.05
C SER A 67 -20.42 -5.79 -1.64
N GLY A 68 -20.29 -5.42 -2.93
CA GLY A 68 -21.22 -4.48 -3.57
C GLY A 68 -22.67 -4.99 -3.61
N SER A 69 -22.86 -6.24 -4.05
CA SER A 69 -24.19 -6.86 -4.16
C SER A 69 -24.80 -7.16 -2.79
N LEU A 70 -24.01 -7.60 -1.81
CA LEU A 70 -24.50 -7.86 -0.46
C LEU A 70 -24.86 -6.56 0.28
N VAL A 71 -24.11 -5.46 0.07
CA VAL A 71 -24.46 -4.16 0.66
C VAL A 71 -25.79 -3.66 0.10
N ASP A 72 -26.02 -3.82 -1.19
CA ASP A 72 -27.26 -3.36 -1.83
C ASP A 72 -28.48 -4.21 -1.41
N ALA A 73 -28.34 -5.54 -1.36
CA ALA A 73 -29.44 -6.45 -1.03
C ALA A 73 -29.74 -6.58 0.47
N TYR A 74 -28.72 -6.59 1.34
CA TYR A 74 -28.84 -6.91 2.76
C TYR A 74 -28.38 -5.79 3.70
N GLY A 75 -27.86 -4.69 3.15
CA GLY A 75 -27.39 -3.54 3.91
C GLY A 75 -26.02 -3.73 4.56
N VAL A 76 -25.45 -2.61 4.99
CA VAL A 76 -24.06 -2.51 5.46
C VAL A 76 -23.77 -3.35 6.73
N ARG A 77 -24.74 -3.47 7.65
CA ARG A 77 -24.58 -4.21 8.91
C ARG A 77 -24.37 -5.71 8.69
N PHE A 78 -25.11 -6.30 7.74
CA PHE A 78 -24.98 -7.72 7.40
C PHE A 78 -23.60 -8.01 6.82
N VAL A 79 -23.13 -7.17 5.90
CA VAL A 79 -21.79 -7.31 5.29
C VAL A 79 -20.70 -7.24 6.35
N PHE A 80 -20.76 -6.29 7.29
CA PHE A 80 -19.81 -6.25 8.40
C PHE A 80 -19.84 -7.51 9.28
N GLY A 81 -20.99 -8.17 9.41
CA GLY A 81 -21.12 -9.44 10.14
C GLY A 81 -20.41 -10.59 9.40
N VAL A 82 -20.65 -10.73 8.10
CA VAL A 82 -20.00 -11.75 7.26
C VAL A 82 -18.48 -11.52 7.19
N THR A 83 -18.04 -10.27 6.98
CA THR A 83 -16.61 -9.94 6.91
C THR A 83 -15.88 -10.23 8.23
N ALA A 84 -16.55 -10.17 9.38
CA ALA A 84 -15.95 -10.49 10.68
C ALA A 84 -15.53 -11.97 10.81
N LEU A 85 -16.06 -12.87 9.97
CA LEU A 85 -15.62 -14.27 9.93
C LEU A 85 -14.19 -14.43 9.41
N LEU A 86 -13.72 -13.52 8.53
CA LEU A 86 -12.38 -13.63 7.94
C LEU A 86 -11.26 -13.42 8.99
N PRO A 87 -11.29 -12.36 9.84
CA PRO A 87 -10.35 -12.22 10.94
C PRO A 87 -10.41 -13.37 11.98
N LEU A 88 -11.60 -13.96 12.18
CA LEU A 88 -11.75 -15.12 13.07
C LEU A 88 -11.05 -16.36 12.49
N MET A 89 -11.20 -16.58 11.19
CA MET A 89 -10.48 -17.64 10.48
C MET A 89 -8.97 -17.42 10.52
N THR A 90 -8.48 -16.20 10.29
CA THR A 90 -7.03 -15.91 10.38
C THR A 90 -6.51 -16.13 11.81
N SER A 91 -7.30 -15.77 12.83
CA SER A 91 -6.96 -16.06 14.23
C SER A 91 -6.90 -17.55 14.52
N ALA A 92 -7.77 -18.37 13.92
CA ALA A 92 -7.74 -19.81 14.07
C ALA A 92 -6.51 -20.43 13.39
N VAL A 93 -6.13 -19.94 12.21
CA VAL A 93 -4.91 -20.38 11.49
C VAL A 93 -3.65 -20.00 12.28
N ALA A 94 -3.63 -18.85 12.96
CA ALA A 94 -2.49 -18.46 13.78
C ALA A 94 -2.16 -19.48 14.88
N VAL A 95 -3.16 -20.17 15.44
CA VAL A 95 -2.95 -21.24 16.45
C VAL A 95 -2.22 -22.46 15.85
N LEU A 96 -2.32 -22.66 14.54
CA LEU A 96 -1.66 -23.77 13.83
C LEU A 96 -0.22 -23.43 13.43
N VAL A 97 0.20 -22.17 13.52
CA VAL A 97 1.57 -21.75 13.22
C VAL A 97 2.50 -22.30 14.30
N GLN A 98 3.28 -23.31 13.94
CA GLN A 98 4.36 -23.81 14.79
C GLN A 98 5.54 -22.85 14.72
N GLU A 99 5.58 -21.91 15.67
CA GLU A 99 6.79 -21.16 15.93
C GLU A 99 7.83 -22.09 16.58
N GLN A 100 9.09 -22.02 16.16
CA GLN A 100 10.17 -22.63 16.91
C GLN A 100 10.52 -21.67 18.06
N PRO A 101 10.17 -21.99 19.31
CA PRO A 101 10.55 -21.12 20.41
C PRO A 101 12.07 -21.14 20.54
N THR A 102 12.71 -19.98 20.39
CA THR A 102 14.12 -19.79 20.73
C THR A 102 14.26 -19.84 22.25
N PHE A 103 14.24 -21.05 22.82
CA PHE A 103 14.68 -21.33 24.19
C PHE A 103 16.21 -21.25 24.25
N GLY A 104 16.75 -20.05 24.03
CA GLY A 104 18.14 -19.73 24.37
C GLY A 104 18.24 -19.28 25.83
N PRO A 105 19.47 -19.14 26.38
CA PRO A 105 19.71 -18.60 27.73
C PRO A 105 19.11 -17.19 27.98
N ALA A 106 18.66 -16.50 26.94
CA ALA A 106 17.91 -15.24 27.01
C ALA A 106 16.48 -15.39 27.58
N TRP A 107 15.85 -16.57 27.45
CA TRP A 107 14.48 -16.81 27.96
C TRP A 107 14.44 -16.91 29.49
N ASP A 108 15.39 -17.62 30.11
CA ASP A 108 15.51 -17.70 31.56
C ASP A 108 16.00 -16.38 32.18
N TYR A 109 16.80 -15.59 31.46
CA TYR A 109 17.21 -14.24 31.88
C TYR A 109 16.05 -13.24 31.83
N ASN A 110 15.24 -13.23 30.77
CA ASN A 110 14.09 -12.31 30.64
C ASN A 110 12.96 -12.61 31.63
N ARG A 111 12.84 -13.85 32.12
CA ARG A 111 11.84 -14.20 33.14
C ARG A 111 12.27 -13.86 34.56
N SER A 112 13.58 -13.77 34.81
CA SER A 112 14.18 -13.46 36.11
C SER A 112 14.58 -11.99 36.27
N ALA A 113 14.80 -11.28 35.17
CA ALA A 113 15.08 -9.86 35.15
C ALA A 113 13.80 -9.09 34.81
N GLY A 114 13.19 -8.43 35.81
CA GLY A 114 11.92 -7.71 35.71
C GLY A 114 11.88 -6.57 34.68
N GLU A 115 10.88 -5.68 34.77
CA GLU A 115 10.59 -4.54 33.86
C GLU A 115 11.83 -3.81 33.31
N SER A 116 12.91 -3.71 34.10
CA SER A 116 14.18 -3.09 33.72
C SER A 116 14.93 -3.82 32.59
N SER A 117 14.79 -5.14 32.43
CA SER A 117 15.44 -5.92 31.37
C SER A 117 14.72 -5.78 30.03
N LEU A 118 13.38 -5.80 30.05
CA LEU A 118 12.56 -5.55 28.87
C LEU A 118 12.79 -4.14 28.34
N PHE A 119 12.81 -3.14 29.23
CA PHE A 119 13.08 -1.76 28.83
C PHE A 119 14.52 -1.58 28.30
N LYS A 120 15.50 -2.30 28.87
CA LYS A 120 16.88 -2.28 28.39
C LYS A 120 17.02 -2.95 27.02
N ASN A 121 16.35 -4.07 26.79
CA ASN A 121 16.31 -4.78 25.51
C ASN A 121 15.59 -3.94 24.44
N LEU A 122 14.43 -3.36 24.75
CA LEU A 122 13.72 -2.40 23.89
C LEU A 122 14.61 -1.22 23.52
N LYS A 123 15.31 -0.63 24.50
CA LYS A 123 16.24 0.48 24.26
C LYS A 123 17.39 0.05 23.36
N GLN A 124 17.89 -1.17 23.52
CA GLN A 124 18.99 -1.71 22.72
C GLN A 124 18.56 -2.04 21.28
N SER A 125 17.41 -2.69 21.09
CA SER A 125 16.82 -2.94 19.77
C SER A 125 16.46 -1.62 19.06
N SER A 126 15.94 -0.63 19.79
CA SER A 126 15.67 0.71 19.26
C SER A 126 16.95 1.43 18.86
N ALA A 127 18.03 1.32 19.63
CA ALA A 127 19.33 1.88 19.27
C ALA A 127 19.90 1.21 18.00
N GLN A 128 19.84 -0.12 17.90
CA GLN A 128 20.29 -0.86 16.72
C GLN A 128 19.48 -0.51 15.46
N LEU A 129 18.15 -0.38 15.59
CA LEU A 129 17.29 0.12 14.51
C LEU A 129 17.67 1.53 14.09
N TRP A 130 17.90 2.41 15.06
CA TRP A 130 18.28 3.79 14.79
C TRP A 130 19.61 3.88 14.06
N ASP A 131 20.58 3.04 14.44
CA ASP A 131 21.86 2.94 13.77
C ASP A 131 21.72 2.36 12.34
N ALA A 132 20.84 1.37 12.14
CA ALA A 132 20.54 0.81 10.82
C ALA A 132 19.85 1.81 9.89
N VAL A 133 18.83 2.53 10.38
CA VAL A 133 18.11 3.57 9.61
C VAL A 133 19.03 4.74 9.24
N LYS A 134 20.03 5.06 10.08
CA LYS A 134 21.02 6.10 9.81
C LYS A 134 22.05 5.73 8.74
N GLN A 135 22.19 4.44 8.41
CA GLN A 135 23.14 4.04 7.39
C GLN A 135 22.74 4.69 6.06
N PRO A 136 23.67 5.36 5.34
CA PRO A 136 23.34 6.05 4.08
C PRO A 136 22.65 5.14 3.06
N ASN A 137 23.05 3.86 3.02
CA ASN A 137 22.48 2.84 2.13
C ASN A 137 20.98 2.57 2.40
N VAL A 138 20.52 2.76 3.64
CA VAL A 138 19.12 2.57 4.04
C VAL A 138 18.37 3.92 4.02
N TYR A 139 19.00 4.96 4.58
CA TYR A 139 18.39 6.28 4.73
C TYR A 139 17.95 6.89 3.39
N TYR A 140 18.81 6.88 2.36
CA TYR A 140 18.51 7.52 1.09
C TYR A 140 17.35 6.84 0.32
N PRO A 141 17.32 5.49 0.18
CA PRO A 141 16.15 4.80 -0.36
C PRO A 141 14.86 5.02 0.42
N THR A 142 14.95 5.03 1.76
CA THR A 142 13.79 5.24 2.63
C THR A 142 13.22 6.64 2.47
N LEU A 143 14.09 7.64 2.40
CA LEU A 143 13.71 9.03 2.14
C LEU A 143 13.06 9.17 0.76
N PHE A 144 13.61 8.53 -0.26
CA PHE A 144 13.00 8.50 -1.59
C PHE A 144 11.59 7.89 -1.56
N ALA A 145 11.42 6.72 -0.95
CA ALA A 145 10.12 6.05 -0.84
C ALA A 145 9.10 6.89 -0.05
N PHE A 146 9.54 7.54 1.03
CA PHE A 146 8.72 8.48 1.79
C PHE A 146 8.26 9.66 0.94
N LEU A 147 9.17 10.32 0.23
CA LEU A 147 8.86 11.49 -0.61
C LEU A 147 7.97 11.10 -1.80
N TRP A 148 8.21 9.93 -2.38
CA TRP A 148 7.37 9.37 -3.44
C TRP A 148 5.94 9.10 -2.95
N GLN A 149 5.76 8.53 -1.74
CA GLN A 149 4.43 8.34 -1.18
C GLN A 149 3.78 9.64 -0.65
N ALA A 150 4.58 10.62 -0.23
CA ALA A 150 4.11 11.90 0.27
C ALA A 150 3.63 12.86 -0.83
N THR A 151 3.68 12.46 -2.10
CA THR A 151 3.12 13.27 -3.18
C THR A 151 1.61 13.45 -3.02
N PRO A 152 1.06 14.65 -3.26
CA PRO A 152 -0.37 14.91 -3.18
C PRO A 152 -1.22 13.95 -4.03
N GLN A 153 -2.29 13.40 -3.43
CA GLN A 153 -3.24 12.50 -4.10
C GLN A 153 -4.64 13.14 -4.20
N SER A 154 -5.32 12.95 -5.33
CA SER A 154 -6.69 13.46 -5.57
C SER A 154 -7.80 12.43 -5.39
N ASP A 155 -7.48 11.24 -4.86
CA ASP A 155 -8.41 10.09 -4.80
C ASP A 155 -9.70 10.40 -4.05
N SER A 156 -9.63 11.13 -2.93
CA SER A 156 -10.80 11.50 -2.15
C SER A 156 -11.74 12.43 -2.93
N ALA A 157 -11.19 13.43 -3.62
CA ALA A 157 -11.96 14.36 -4.43
C ALA A 157 -12.59 13.65 -5.64
N MET A 158 -11.83 12.74 -6.27
CA MET A 158 -12.31 11.92 -7.38
C MET A 158 -13.42 10.96 -6.95
N PHE A 159 -13.31 10.35 -5.77
CA PHE A 159 -14.34 9.49 -5.20
C PHE A 159 -15.68 10.23 -4.96
N TYR A 160 -15.62 11.46 -4.43
CA TYR A 160 -16.81 12.31 -4.29
C TYR A 160 -17.38 12.72 -5.65
N PHE A 161 -16.53 13.00 -6.64
CA PHE A 161 -16.98 13.31 -8.00
C PHE A 161 -17.71 12.11 -8.65
N THR A 162 -17.14 10.91 -8.58
CA THR A 162 -17.75 9.70 -9.15
C THR A 162 -19.06 9.33 -8.45
N THR A 163 -19.14 9.54 -7.13
CA THR A 163 -20.32 9.17 -6.35
C THR A 163 -21.42 10.22 -6.43
N ASN A 164 -21.09 11.50 -6.22
CA ASN A 164 -22.10 12.56 -6.10
C ASN A 164 -22.48 13.20 -7.44
N LYS A 165 -21.52 13.34 -8.37
CA LYS A 165 -21.75 14.04 -9.65
C LYS A 165 -22.03 13.07 -10.80
N LEU A 166 -21.28 11.97 -10.89
CA LEU A 166 -21.54 10.92 -11.89
C LEU A 166 -22.63 9.93 -11.43
N GLY A 167 -22.92 9.85 -10.12
CA GLY A 167 -23.99 9.02 -9.60
C GLY A 167 -23.71 7.51 -9.67
N PHE A 168 -22.43 7.11 -9.68
CA PHE A 168 -22.07 5.69 -9.73
C PHE A 168 -22.61 4.93 -8.53
N THR A 169 -23.30 3.81 -8.79
CA THR A 169 -23.88 2.99 -7.75
C THR A 169 -22.80 2.26 -6.95
N PRO A 170 -23.06 1.89 -5.68
CA PRO A 170 -22.13 1.06 -4.90
C PRO A 170 -21.80 -0.27 -5.58
N GLU A 171 -22.75 -0.85 -6.32
CA GLU A 171 -22.51 -2.05 -7.14
C GLU A 171 -21.46 -1.78 -8.22
N PHE A 172 -21.59 -0.68 -8.96
CA PHE A 172 -20.63 -0.31 -9.99
C PHE A 172 -19.23 -0.05 -9.40
N LEU A 173 -19.14 0.67 -8.28
CA LEU A 173 -17.87 0.88 -7.57
C LEU A 173 -17.27 -0.45 -7.08
N GLY A 174 -18.10 -1.41 -6.67
CA GLY A 174 -17.68 -2.78 -6.37
C GLY A 174 -17.08 -3.50 -7.58
N ARG A 175 -17.71 -3.38 -8.76
CA ARG A 175 -17.17 -3.91 -10.02
C ARG A 175 -15.87 -3.23 -10.45
N VAL A 176 -15.74 -1.91 -10.28
CA VAL A 176 -14.48 -1.19 -10.51
C VAL A 176 -13.39 -1.77 -9.60
N LYS A 177 -13.67 -1.94 -8.30
CA LYS A 177 -12.72 -2.56 -7.35
C LYS A 177 -12.32 -3.99 -7.72
N LEU A 178 -13.26 -4.77 -8.25
CA LEU A 178 -12.97 -6.11 -8.77
C LEU A 178 -11.97 -6.04 -9.92
N VAL A 179 -12.25 -5.18 -10.91
CA VAL A 179 -11.37 -4.98 -12.07
C VAL A 179 -9.99 -4.52 -11.63
N THR A 180 -9.89 -3.55 -10.71
CA THR A 180 -8.60 -3.09 -10.19
C THR A 180 -7.87 -4.18 -9.39
N SER A 181 -8.58 -5.08 -8.72
CA SER A 181 -7.95 -6.21 -8.00
C SER A 181 -7.38 -7.27 -8.97
N ILE A 182 -8.02 -7.48 -10.12
CA ILE A 182 -7.46 -8.31 -11.20
C ILE A 182 -6.27 -7.60 -11.85
N ALA A 183 -6.41 -6.29 -12.09
CA ALA A 183 -5.35 -5.45 -12.63
C ALA A 183 -4.12 -5.44 -11.72
N SER A 184 -4.31 -5.44 -10.40
CA SER A 184 -3.19 -5.46 -9.46
C SER A 184 -2.36 -6.74 -9.59
N LEU A 185 -3.02 -7.90 -9.68
CA LEU A 185 -2.38 -9.19 -9.99
C LEU A 185 -1.63 -9.15 -11.32
N ALA A 186 -2.24 -8.57 -12.35
CA ALA A 186 -1.58 -8.40 -13.65
C ALA A 186 -0.31 -7.54 -13.53
N GLY A 187 -0.33 -6.49 -12.72
CA GLY A 187 0.85 -5.67 -12.42
C GLY A 187 1.96 -6.45 -11.70
N VAL A 188 1.60 -7.26 -10.70
CA VAL A 188 2.54 -8.17 -10.01
C VAL A 188 3.18 -9.15 -11.00
N GLY A 189 2.35 -9.77 -11.85
CA GLY A 189 2.80 -10.72 -12.87
C GLY A 189 3.71 -10.08 -13.92
N LEU A 190 3.36 -8.88 -14.40
CA LEU A 190 4.18 -8.14 -15.38
C LEU A 190 5.53 -7.74 -14.78
N TYR A 191 5.55 -7.31 -13.51
CA TYR A 191 6.78 -6.98 -12.82
C TYR A 191 7.70 -8.21 -12.68
N ASN A 192 7.17 -9.31 -12.13
CA ASN A 192 7.95 -10.53 -11.91
C ASN A 192 8.40 -11.19 -13.21
N GLY A 193 7.58 -11.14 -14.27
CA GLY A 193 7.88 -11.75 -15.56
C GLY A 193 8.87 -10.96 -16.40
N PHE A 194 8.76 -9.63 -16.44
CA PHE A 194 9.49 -8.81 -17.41
C PHE A 194 10.36 -7.71 -16.82
N LEU A 195 10.02 -7.17 -15.63
CA LEU A 195 10.69 -5.98 -15.09
C LEU A 195 11.68 -6.29 -13.95
N LYS A 196 11.67 -7.51 -13.41
CA LYS A 196 12.57 -7.92 -12.32
C LYS A 196 14.06 -7.73 -12.63
N GLY A 197 14.45 -7.82 -13.91
CA GLY A 197 15.83 -7.61 -14.37
C GLY A 197 16.15 -6.18 -14.84
N VAL A 198 15.19 -5.25 -14.74
CA VAL A 198 15.36 -3.85 -15.18
C VAL A 198 15.85 -3.00 -14.00
N PRO A 199 16.78 -2.06 -14.22
CA PRO A 199 17.25 -1.17 -13.16
C PRO A 199 16.13 -0.42 -12.47
N LEU A 200 16.14 -0.41 -11.14
CA LEU A 200 15.08 0.19 -10.31
C LEU A 200 14.80 1.65 -10.68
N ARG A 201 15.86 2.44 -10.90
CA ARG A 201 15.76 3.85 -11.35
C ARG A 201 15.02 4.01 -12.68
N ARG A 202 15.20 3.06 -13.63
CA ARG A 202 14.51 3.10 -14.93
C ARG A 202 13.04 2.73 -14.79
N ILE A 203 12.71 1.78 -13.91
CA ILE A 203 11.32 1.40 -13.63
C ILE A 203 10.58 2.63 -13.10
N PHE A 204 11.09 3.26 -12.04
CA PHE A 204 10.46 4.48 -11.48
C PHE A 204 10.34 5.60 -12.51
N LEU A 205 11.40 5.87 -13.28
CA LEU A 205 11.34 6.91 -14.32
C LEU A 205 10.22 6.62 -15.33
N ALA A 206 10.16 5.39 -15.86
CA ALA A 206 9.17 4.99 -16.85
C ALA A 206 7.75 5.00 -16.27
N THR A 207 7.55 4.44 -15.08
CA THR A 207 6.22 4.35 -14.47
C THR A 207 5.70 5.68 -13.95
N THR A 208 6.54 6.57 -13.45
CA THR A 208 6.13 7.92 -13.04
C THR A 208 5.77 8.78 -14.25
N ILE A 209 6.54 8.71 -15.35
CA ILE A 209 6.19 9.43 -16.59
C ILE A 209 4.88 8.87 -17.16
N ALA A 210 4.78 7.55 -17.31
CA ALA A 210 3.57 6.90 -17.81
C ALA A 210 2.36 7.20 -16.89
N GLY A 211 2.55 7.11 -15.58
CA GLY A 211 1.54 7.41 -14.57
C GLY A 211 1.10 8.86 -14.58
N THR A 212 2.00 9.81 -14.85
CA THR A 212 1.62 11.23 -15.02
C THR A 212 0.80 11.43 -16.29
N VAL A 213 1.24 10.87 -17.41
CA VAL A 213 0.52 10.98 -18.70
C VAL A 213 -0.87 10.36 -18.62
N LEU A 214 -0.98 9.18 -18.02
CA LEU A 214 -2.24 8.48 -17.83
C LEU A 214 -3.07 9.09 -16.70
N GLY A 215 -2.46 9.63 -15.66
CA GLY A 215 -3.19 10.37 -14.63
C GLY A 215 -3.84 11.64 -15.20
N MET A 216 -3.22 12.27 -16.21
CA MET A 216 -3.87 13.36 -16.95
C MET A 216 -5.12 12.91 -17.71
N THR A 217 -5.30 11.61 -17.99
CA THR A 217 -6.54 11.15 -18.65
C THR A 217 -7.77 11.32 -17.76
N GLN A 218 -7.61 11.36 -16.44
CA GLN A 218 -8.69 11.70 -15.50
C GLN A 218 -9.27 13.11 -15.73
N VAL A 219 -8.48 14.04 -16.25
CA VAL A 219 -8.95 15.38 -16.63
C VAL A 219 -10.00 15.28 -17.74
N PHE A 220 -9.87 14.34 -18.68
CA PHE A 220 -10.88 14.12 -19.73
C PHE A 220 -12.22 13.64 -19.16
N LEU A 221 -12.19 12.82 -18.11
CA LEU A 221 -13.41 12.37 -17.43
C LEU A 221 -14.08 13.53 -16.67
N VAL A 222 -13.30 14.34 -15.96
CA VAL A 222 -13.83 15.46 -15.17
C VAL A 222 -14.42 16.57 -16.05
N THR A 223 -13.80 16.84 -17.19
CA THR A 223 -14.26 17.85 -18.16
C THR A 223 -15.41 17.37 -19.05
N GLY A 224 -15.76 16.07 -19.02
CA GLY A 224 -16.78 15.49 -19.88
C GLY A 224 -16.36 15.36 -21.34
N LEU A 225 -15.07 15.52 -21.65
CA LEU A 225 -14.52 15.35 -22.99
C LEU A 225 -14.70 13.91 -23.49
N ASN A 226 -14.65 12.94 -22.58
CA ASN A 226 -14.95 11.53 -22.87
C ASN A 226 -16.32 11.34 -23.54
N ARG A 227 -17.35 12.09 -23.12
CA ARG A 227 -18.71 12.03 -23.71
C ARG A 227 -18.74 12.60 -25.13
N GLN A 228 -17.88 13.58 -25.44
CA GLN A 228 -17.77 14.13 -26.81
C GLN A 228 -17.16 13.13 -27.79
N PHE A 229 -16.30 12.24 -27.29
CA PHE A 229 -15.76 11.11 -28.06
C PHE A 229 -16.70 9.89 -28.11
N GLY A 230 -17.90 9.98 -27.51
CA GLY A 230 -18.89 8.89 -27.48
C GLY A 230 -18.57 7.77 -26.50
N ILE A 231 -17.62 7.97 -25.57
CA ILE A 231 -17.27 6.97 -24.54
C ILE A 231 -18.12 7.23 -23.30
N SER A 232 -18.73 6.18 -22.73
CA SER A 232 -19.49 6.32 -21.48
C SER A 232 -18.55 6.58 -20.29
N ASP A 233 -19.04 7.34 -19.30
CA ASP A 233 -18.27 7.66 -18.09
C ASP A 233 -17.85 6.38 -17.34
N GLU A 234 -18.71 5.37 -17.35
CA GLU A 234 -18.47 4.08 -16.72
C GLU A 234 -17.31 3.31 -17.37
N LEU A 235 -17.33 3.17 -18.70
CA LEU A 235 -16.26 2.46 -19.43
C LEU A 235 -14.92 3.19 -19.28
N PHE A 236 -14.95 4.52 -19.34
CA PHE A 236 -13.76 5.33 -19.13
C PHE A 236 -13.21 5.16 -17.70
N ALA A 237 -14.07 5.25 -16.69
CA ALA A 237 -13.66 5.10 -15.30
C ALA A 237 -13.07 3.70 -15.00
N ILE A 238 -13.65 2.63 -15.56
CA ILE A 238 -13.10 1.27 -15.43
C ILE A 238 -11.73 1.18 -16.10
N GLY A 239 -11.61 1.66 -17.35
CA GLY A 239 -10.38 1.58 -18.13
C GLY A 239 -9.23 2.36 -17.50
N ASP A 240 -9.50 3.61 -17.11
CA ASP A 240 -8.53 4.48 -16.43
C ASP A 240 -8.06 3.87 -15.11
N SER A 241 -9.00 3.42 -14.27
CA SER A 241 -8.69 2.77 -12.99
C SER A 241 -7.87 1.50 -13.17
N LEU A 242 -8.19 0.68 -14.18
CA LEU A 242 -7.45 -0.55 -14.50
C LEU A 242 -5.98 -0.23 -14.82
N ILE A 243 -5.75 0.69 -15.76
CA ILE A 243 -4.41 1.00 -16.26
C ILE A 243 -3.57 1.63 -15.14
N LEU A 244 -4.12 2.60 -14.41
CA LEU A 244 -3.44 3.25 -13.30
C LEU A 244 -3.13 2.26 -12.16
N THR A 245 -4.02 1.29 -11.90
CA THR A 245 -3.76 0.25 -10.89
C THR A 245 -2.60 -0.65 -11.30
N VAL A 246 -2.53 -1.08 -12.57
CA VAL A 246 -1.39 -1.88 -13.08
C VAL A 246 -0.08 -1.12 -12.89
N LEU A 247 -0.03 0.15 -13.29
CA LEU A 247 1.16 0.98 -13.16
C LEU A 247 1.55 1.25 -11.71
N GLY A 248 0.57 1.48 -10.84
CA GLY A 248 0.77 1.65 -9.40
C GLY A 248 1.43 0.42 -8.79
N GLN A 249 0.94 -0.78 -9.12
CA GLN A 249 1.54 -2.03 -8.63
C GLN A 249 2.96 -2.27 -9.16
N ILE A 250 3.20 -2.00 -10.43
CA ILE A 250 4.54 -2.10 -11.01
C ILE A 250 5.52 -1.15 -10.31
N SER A 251 5.05 0.03 -9.89
CA SER A 251 5.87 1.03 -9.18
C SER A 251 6.11 0.67 -7.71
N PHE A 252 5.15 0.01 -7.06
CA PHE A 252 5.23 -0.36 -5.64
C PHE A 252 6.15 -1.57 -5.39
N MET A 253 6.15 -2.55 -6.30
CA MET A 253 6.95 -3.78 -6.17
C MET A 253 8.46 -3.55 -5.98
N PRO A 254 9.14 -2.66 -6.73
CA PRO A 254 10.53 -2.31 -6.48
C PRO A 254 10.82 -1.82 -5.05
N ILE A 255 9.89 -1.06 -4.43
CA ILE A 255 10.06 -0.55 -3.06
C ILE A 255 10.08 -1.71 -2.06
N LEU A 256 9.16 -2.65 -2.23
CA LEU A 256 9.07 -3.85 -1.41
C LEU A 256 10.36 -4.68 -1.48
N VAL A 257 10.85 -4.94 -2.70
CA VAL A 257 12.09 -5.69 -2.92
C VAL A 257 13.29 -4.95 -2.34
N LEU A 258 13.35 -3.63 -2.50
CA LEU A 258 14.42 -2.80 -1.96
C LEU A 258 14.41 -2.81 -0.42
N ALA A 259 13.24 -2.70 0.20
CA ALA A 259 13.09 -2.78 1.66
C ALA A 259 13.58 -4.14 2.20
N ALA A 260 13.25 -5.24 1.54
CA ALA A 260 13.73 -6.57 1.91
C ALA A 260 15.27 -6.70 1.79
N ARG A 261 15.88 -6.11 0.75
CA ARG A 261 17.34 -6.14 0.54
C ARG A 261 18.13 -5.32 1.56
N LEU A 262 17.57 -4.20 2.01
CA LEU A 262 18.24 -3.26 2.93
C LEU A 262 18.25 -3.74 4.39
N CYS A 263 17.58 -4.84 4.70
CA CYS A 263 17.47 -5.38 6.05
C CYS A 263 18.76 -6.08 6.52
N PRO A 264 19.46 -5.57 7.56
CA PRO A 264 20.66 -6.23 8.11
C PRO A 264 20.29 -7.43 8.98
N GLU A 265 21.22 -8.37 9.14
CA GLU A 265 21.02 -9.58 9.95
C GLU A 265 20.72 -9.26 11.42
N GLY A 266 19.72 -9.96 11.98
CA GLY A 266 19.33 -9.85 13.39
C GLY A 266 18.26 -8.80 13.72
N VAL A 267 17.95 -7.85 12.82
CA VAL A 267 16.86 -6.86 13.00
C VAL A 267 15.95 -6.73 11.76
N GLU A 268 15.90 -7.75 10.92
CA GLU A 268 15.26 -7.76 9.59
C GLU A 268 13.79 -7.37 9.63
N ALA A 269 13.01 -8.14 10.40
CA ALA A 269 11.59 -7.93 10.59
C ALA A 269 11.29 -6.51 11.06
N THR A 270 12.05 -6.02 12.04
CA THR A 270 11.80 -4.71 12.63
C THR A 270 12.22 -3.57 11.72
N LEU A 271 13.32 -3.71 10.96
CA LEU A 271 13.71 -2.68 9.98
C LEU A 271 12.72 -2.66 8.82
N PHE A 272 12.34 -3.82 8.27
CA PHE A 272 11.34 -3.91 7.21
C PHE A 272 10.02 -3.25 7.63
N ALA A 273 9.50 -3.60 8.81
CA ALA A 273 8.29 -2.99 9.36
C ALA A 273 8.43 -1.47 9.55
N THR A 274 9.61 -0.99 9.95
CA THR A 274 9.90 0.44 10.09
C THR A 274 9.88 1.14 8.72
N LEU A 275 10.50 0.55 7.70
CA LEU A 275 10.52 1.10 6.33
C LEU A 275 9.11 1.17 5.71
N MET A 276 8.33 0.11 5.89
CA MET A 276 6.93 0.08 5.45
C MET A 276 6.07 1.10 6.21
N SER A 277 6.28 1.24 7.52
CA SER A 277 5.60 2.24 8.34
C SER A 277 5.93 3.67 7.89
N ILE A 278 7.20 3.96 7.58
CA ILE A 278 7.61 5.27 7.04
C ILE A 278 6.93 5.52 5.69
N SER A 279 6.90 4.53 4.80
CA SER A 279 6.24 4.63 3.49
C SER A 279 4.73 4.88 3.61
N ASN A 280 4.08 4.18 4.54
CA ASN A 280 2.66 4.37 4.84
C ASN A 280 2.39 5.75 5.45
N ALA A 281 3.27 6.25 6.32
CA ALA A 281 3.18 7.61 6.85
C ALA A 281 3.32 8.67 5.74
N GLY A 282 4.19 8.43 4.75
CA GLY A 282 4.27 9.22 3.53
C GLY A 282 2.93 9.26 2.80
N SER A 283 2.31 8.10 2.58
CA SER A 283 1.01 8.00 1.88
C SER A 283 -0.10 8.76 2.61
N VAL A 284 -0.16 8.64 3.94
CA VAL A 284 -1.10 9.42 4.77
C VAL A 284 -0.83 10.92 4.62
N LEU A 285 0.44 11.34 4.64
CA LEU A 285 0.81 12.74 4.46
C LEU A 285 0.41 13.24 3.05
N GLY A 286 0.65 12.46 2.00
CA GLY A 286 0.24 12.77 0.63
C GLY A 286 -1.28 12.92 0.49
N GLY A 287 -2.04 12.05 1.14
CA GLY A 287 -3.50 12.14 1.24
C GLY A 287 -3.97 13.39 2.01
N LEU A 288 -3.31 13.75 3.12
CA LEU A 288 -3.62 14.96 3.89
C LEU A 288 -3.30 16.23 3.11
N ILE A 289 -2.15 16.28 2.42
CA ILE A 289 -1.79 17.40 1.54
C ILE A 289 -2.80 17.50 0.38
N GLY A 290 -3.16 16.38 -0.24
CA GLY A 290 -4.17 16.33 -1.29
C GLY A 290 -5.56 16.80 -0.84
N ALA A 291 -5.99 16.39 0.36
CA ALA A 291 -7.22 16.87 0.97
C ALA A 291 -7.17 18.37 1.32
N GLY A 292 -6.02 18.86 1.82
CA GLY A 292 -5.78 20.28 2.05
C GLY A 292 -5.84 21.09 0.75
N LEU A 293 -5.21 20.61 -0.32
CA LEU A 293 -5.32 21.22 -1.66
C LEU A 293 -6.77 21.22 -2.15
N THR A 294 -7.51 20.13 -1.95
CA THR A 294 -8.94 20.06 -2.30
C THR A 294 -9.74 21.18 -1.64
N GLN A 295 -9.47 21.47 -0.36
CA GLN A 295 -10.08 22.59 0.37
C GLN A 295 -9.62 23.96 -0.17
N VAL A 296 -8.34 24.14 -0.45
CA VAL A 296 -7.78 25.39 -1.01
C VAL A 296 -8.38 25.73 -2.37
N PHE A 297 -8.58 24.72 -3.22
CA PHE A 297 -9.24 24.88 -4.53
C PHE A 297 -10.77 25.04 -4.42
N GLY A 298 -11.33 25.06 -3.19
CA GLY A 298 -12.76 25.27 -2.95
C GLY A 298 -13.65 24.13 -3.43
N ILE A 299 -13.09 22.92 -3.63
CA ILE A 299 -13.85 21.77 -4.10
C ILE A 299 -14.71 21.27 -2.93
N THR A 300 -16.01 21.26 -3.17
CA THR A 300 -17.01 20.82 -2.19
C THR A 300 -17.74 19.59 -2.73
N LYS A 301 -18.65 19.02 -1.93
CA LYS A 301 -19.46 17.88 -2.35
C LYS A 301 -20.34 18.17 -3.58
N ASP A 302 -20.59 19.46 -3.84
CA ASP A 302 -21.54 19.95 -4.85
C ASP A 302 -20.87 20.77 -5.96
N SER A 303 -19.71 21.42 -5.71
CA SER A 303 -18.92 22.12 -6.73
C SER A 303 -17.57 21.44 -6.97
N PHE A 304 -17.32 21.10 -8.24
CA PHE A 304 -16.13 20.41 -8.72
C PHE A 304 -15.41 21.19 -9.83
N ASP A 305 -15.63 22.50 -9.92
CA ASP A 305 -15.18 23.32 -11.06
C ASP A 305 -13.65 23.36 -11.17
N ASN A 306 -12.96 23.34 -10.03
CA ASN A 306 -11.51 23.32 -9.95
C ASN A 306 -10.88 21.92 -9.86
N LEU A 307 -11.68 20.84 -9.99
CA LEU A 307 -11.18 19.47 -9.84
C LEU A 307 -10.15 19.11 -10.92
N ALA A 308 -10.34 19.58 -12.16
CA ALA A 308 -9.37 19.39 -13.22
C ALA A 308 -8.01 20.03 -12.88
N ALA A 309 -8.02 21.25 -12.33
CA ALA A 309 -6.80 21.93 -11.92
C ALA A 309 -6.10 21.20 -10.75
N LEU A 310 -6.86 20.67 -9.78
CA LEU A 310 -6.33 19.86 -8.70
C LEU A 310 -5.65 18.58 -9.24
N ILE A 311 -6.31 17.85 -10.15
CA ILE A 311 -5.78 16.62 -10.75
C ILE A 311 -4.48 16.92 -11.52
N ILE A 312 -4.44 18.02 -12.28
CA ILE A 312 -3.23 18.44 -13.01
C ILE A 312 -2.11 18.72 -12.01
N LEU A 313 -2.39 19.47 -10.93
CA LEU A 313 -1.40 19.78 -9.91
C LEU A 313 -0.86 18.52 -9.22
N CYS A 314 -1.73 17.59 -8.81
CA CYS A 314 -1.34 16.33 -8.18
C CYS A 314 -0.48 15.49 -9.13
N ASN A 315 -0.89 15.33 -10.39
CA ASN A 315 -0.11 14.57 -11.37
C ASN A 315 1.25 15.21 -11.68
N LEU A 316 1.32 16.53 -11.83
CA LEU A 316 2.61 17.23 -11.99
C LEU A 316 3.50 17.09 -10.75
N SER A 317 2.92 17.12 -9.55
CA SER A 317 3.66 16.93 -8.31
C SER A 317 4.23 15.52 -8.18
N SER A 318 3.63 14.52 -8.83
CA SER A 318 4.16 13.15 -8.87
C SER A 318 5.48 13.02 -9.64
N LEU A 319 5.86 14.02 -10.44
CA LEU A 319 7.17 14.11 -11.11
C LEU A 319 8.27 14.64 -10.18
N LEU A 320 7.92 15.28 -9.06
CA LEU A 320 8.85 15.90 -8.12
C LEU A 320 9.85 14.92 -7.49
N PRO A 321 9.52 13.64 -7.24
CA PRO A 321 10.49 12.63 -6.82
C PRO A 321 11.53 12.24 -7.89
N LEU A 322 11.32 12.52 -9.19
CA LEU A 322 12.21 12.06 -10.26
C LEU A 322 13.66 12.58 -10.16
N PRO A 323 13.94 13.87 -9.86
CA PRO A 323 15.30 14.35 -9.64
C PRO A 323 16.00 13.65 -8.45
N LEU A 324 15.23 13.11 -7.51
CA LEU A 324 15.71 12.39 -6.33
C LEU A 324 16.00 10.91 -6.62
N LEU A 325 15.80 10.41 -7.85
CA LEU A 325 16.16 9.04 -8.23
C LEU A 325 17.65 8.73 -8.03
N GLY A 326 18.51 9.75 -7.99
CA GLY A 326 19.93 9.60 -7.65
C GLY A 326 20.17 9.08 -6.23
N LEU A 327 19.18 9.15 -5.33
CA LEU A 327 19.24 8.63 -3.96
C LEU A 327 19.13 7.10 -3.89
N LEU A 328 18.58 6.46 -4.91
CA LEU A 328 18.47 5.01 -4.98
C LEU A 328 19.80 4.41 -5.41
N PRO A 329 20.23 3.24 -4.90
CA PRO A 329 21.47 2.60 -5.35
C PRO A 329 21.48 2.37 -6.87
N SER A 330 22.63 2.59 -7.50
CA SER A 330 22.87 2.24 -8.91
C SER A 330 23.19 0.74 -9.00
N ASP A 331 22.62 0.02 -9.97
CA ASP A 331 22.92 -1.43 -10.19
C ASP A 331 24.43 -1.74 -10.34
N ASP A 332 25.29 -0.74 -10.59
CA ASP A 332 26.75 -0.92 -10.69
C ASP A 332 27.41 -1.29 -9.35
N SER A 333 26.77 -1.07 -8.20
CA SER A 333 27.29 -1.55 -6.90
C SER A 333 27.13 -3.06 -6.69
N ASP A 334 26.21 -3.72 -7.41
CA ASP A 334 26.02 -5.18 -7.30
C ASP A 334 27.11 -5.97 -8.04
N LYS A 335 27.89 -5.34 -8.94
CA LYS A 335 29.01 -5.99 -9.63
C LYS A 335 30.35 -5.95 -8.89
N GLN A 336 30.47 -5.17 -7.82
CA GLN A 336 31.72 -5.06 -7.06
C GLN A 336 31.79 -6.00 -5.85
N THR A 337 30.67 -6.58 -5.40
CA THR A 337 30.63 -7.48 -4.24
C THR A 337 30.77 -8.97 -4.60
N GLU A 338 30.82 -9.30 -5.90
CA GLU A 338 31.02 -10.67 -6.41
C GLU A 338 32.46 -10.97 -6.90
N ASN A 339 33.44 -10.09 -6.64
CA ASN A 339 34.85 -10.35 -6.95
C ASN A 339 35.73 -10.39 -5.69
#